data_AF-A0A958RD99-F1
#
_entry.id   AF-A0A958RD99-F1
#
_cell.length_a   1.000
_cell.length_b   1.000
_cell.length_c   1.000
_cell.angle_alpha   90.00
_cell.angle_beta   90.00
_cell.angle_gamma   90.00
#
_symmetry.space_group_name_H-M   'P 1'
#
loop_
_entity.id
_entity.type
_entity.pdbx_description
1 polymer ?
#
loop_
_entity_poly.entity_id
_entity_poly.type
_entity_poly.pdbx_seq_one_letter_code
_entity_poly.pdbx_strand_id
1 'polypeptide(L)'
;MWEDGLDNFYFDFEQYFTFDSRSDGVSRKANEQSYIFRGTLDNSFAYQVKVSLQGVRGDDGYWQDDPIIKNTFSQQNEDSTTVFTDRTGGELAWHTKFMDISFAQQEIAWGHGESGKLILSNYPEHYPYLQISKSWGWGKFTALHGKLQSFKSDTLSDGTPLYPDKWVAAHRLEFSPWDPLTIGLNEVFIYGERYADWAYLMPFNFYRAVQHKLRDRDNATISLDFEYIPFAGTKLYTTIFLDEMKFEKLGTNWWGNKQAIQVG
;
A
#
# COMPACT_ATOMS: atom_id res chain seq x y z
N MET A 1 -12.64 -26.97 0.09
CA MET A 1 -13.65 -26.20 0.85
C MET A 1 -14.08 -27.04 2.04
N TRP A 2 -14.05 -26.46 3.23
CA TRP A 2 -14.54 -27.06 4.47
C TRP A 2 -15.26 -25.98 5.26
N GLU A 3 -16.41 -26.32 5.84
CA GLU A 3 -17.26 -25.42 6.64
C GLU A 3 -17.82 -26.22 7.81
N ASP A 4 -17.76 -25.67 9.03
CA ASP A 4 -18.37 -26.22 10.24
C ASP A 4 -18.87 -25.06 11.13
N GLY A 5 -20.19 -24.84 11.14
CA GLY A 5 -20.79 -23.73 11.86
C GLY A 5 -20.31 -22.37 11.34
N LEU A 6 -19.54 -21.65 12.16
CA LEU A 6 -18.96 -20.33 11.84
C LEU A 6 -17.53 -20.41 11.32
N ASP A 7 -16.96 -21.61 11.31
CA ASP A 7 -15.59 -21.85 10.88
C ASP A 7 -15.60 -22.30 9.42
N ASN A 8 -14.68 -21.75 8.63
CA ASN A 8 -14.52 -22.17 7.25
C ASN A 8 -13.05 -22.12 6.82
N PHE A 9 -12.79 -22.89 5.77
CA PHE A 9 -11.51 -22.97 5.10
C PHE A 9 -11.74 -23.17 3.60
N TYR A 10 -11.09 -22.32 2.82
CA TYR A 10 -11.06 -22.35 1.37
C TYR A 10 -9.60 -22.47 0.90
N PHE A 11 -9.44 -23.26 -0.15
CA PHE A 11 -8.22 -23.31 -0.93
C PHE A 11 -8.60 -22.98 -2.36
N ASP A 12 -7.99 -21.93 -2.88
CA ASP A 12 -8.16 -21.50 -4.26
C ASP A 12 -6.82 -21.66 -5.00
N PHE A 13 -6.89 -22.16 -6.23
CA PHE A 13 -5.76 -22.20 -7.17
C PHE A 13 -6.13 -21.37 -8.40
N GLU A 14 -5.34 -20.35 -8.67
CA GLU A 14 -5.49 -19.47 -9.82
C GLU A 14 -4.31 -19.67 -10.77
N GLN A 15 -4.58 -19.87 -12.05
CA GLN A 15 -3.58 -19.90 -13.10
C GLN A 15 -3.92 -18.83 -14.14
N TYR A 16 -2.98 -17.92 -14.35
CA TYR A 16 -3.02 -16.97 -15.44
C TYR A 16 -1.95 -17.33 -16.47
N PHE A 17 -2.29 -17.16 -17.75
CA PHE A 17 -1.37 -17.38 -18.86
C PHE A 17 -1.68 -16.40 -20.00
N THR A 18 -0.65 -15.75 -20.51
CA THR A 18 -0.72 -14.94 -21.74
C THR A 18 0.25 -15.47 -22.77
N PHE A 19 -0.16 -15.32 -24.02
CA PHE A 19 0.67 -15.54 -25.18
C PHE A 19 0.38 -14.44 -26.19
N ASP A 20 1.43 -13.74 -26.61
CA ASP A 20 1.39 -12.73 -27.65
C ASP A 20 2.44 -13.10 -28.71
N SER A 21 2.00 -13.07 -29.98
CA SER A 21 2.81 -13.37 -31.15
C SER A 21 2.63 -12.22 -32.13
N ARG A 22 3.67 -11.41 -32.29
CA ARG A 22 3.64 -10.21 -33.14
C ARG A 22 4.38 -10.43 -34.46
N SER A 23 4.11 -9.55 -35.41
CA SER A 23 4.76 -9.53 -36.72
C SER A 23 6.26 -9.21 -36.68
N ASP A 24 6.76 -8.77 -35.52
CA ASP A 24 8.19 -8.58 -35.24
C ASP A 24 8.94 -9.90 -34.98
N GLY A 25 8.24 -11.03 -34.93
CA GLY A 25 8.81 -12.36 -34.71
C GLY A 25 9.13 -12.67 -33.25
N VAL A 26 8.85 -11.77 -32.31
CA VAL A 26 9.05 -11.99 -30.88
C VAL A 26 7.80 -12.67 -30.30
N SER A 27 8.00 -13.85 -29.70
CA SER A 27 6.97 -14.50 -28.90
C SER A 27 7.11 -14.05 -27.44
N ARG A 28 6.00 -13.56 -26.90
CA ARG A 28 5.89 -13.06 -25.54
C ARG A 28 4.94 -13.94 -24.76
N LYS A 29 5.31 -14.29 -23.54
CA LYS A 29 4.51 -15.16 -22.66
C LYS A 29 4.60 -14.66 -21.25
N ALA A 30 3.49 -14.67 -20.52
CA ALA A 30 3.50 -14.56 -19.08
C ALA A 30 2.70 -15.71 -18.46
N ASN A 31 3.11 -16.14 -17.28
CA ASN A 31 2.38 -17.09 -16.47
C ASN A 31 2.41 -16.65 -15.01
N GLU A 32 1.30 -16.87 -14.31
CA GLU A 32 1.21 -16.74 -12.86
C GLU A 32 0.45 -17.93 -12.29
N GLN A 33 0.99 -18.51 -11.23
CA GLN A 33 0.37 -19.55 -10.42
C GLN A 33 0.17 -19.01 -9.02
N SER A 34 -1.07 -18.96 -8.57
CA SER A 34 -1.43 -18.38 -7.29
C SER A 34 -2.14 -19.44 -6.43
N TYR A 35 -1.59 -19.69 -5.23
CA TYR A 35 -2.12 -20.60 -4.23
C TYR A 35 -2.65 -19.76 -3.06
N ILE A 36 -3.95 -19.87 -2.78
CA ILE A 36 -4.62 -19.04 -1.78
C ILE A 36 -5.25 -19.94 -0.73
N PHE A 37 -4.91 -19.70 0.52
CA PHE A 37 -5.50 -20.34 1.69
C PHE A 37 -6.22 -19.28 2.50
N ARG A 38 -7.52 -19.43 2.74
CA ARG A 38 -8.30 -18.41 3.47
C ARG A 38 -9.46 -19.00 4.25
N GLY A 39 -9.95 -18.26 5.22
CA GLY A 39 -11.15 -18.63 5.95
C GLY A 39 -11.41 -17.74 7.14
N THR A 40 -12.42 -18.11 7.91
CA THR A 40 -12.80 -17.46 9.16
C THR A 40 -12.93 -18.48 10.29
N LEU A 41 -12.67 -18.04 11.51
CA LEU A 41 -12.94 -18.77 12.74
C LEU A 41 -13.86 -17.90 13.62
N ASP A 42 -14.96 -18.48 14.10
CA ASP A 42 -15.93 -17.87 15.02
C ASP A 42 -16.42 -16.47 14.60
N ASN A 43 -16.50 -16.20 13.29
CA ASN A 43 -16.81 -14.89 12.68
C ASN A 43 -15.96 -13.68 13.14
N SER A 44 -15.05 -13.86 14.08
CA SER A 44 -14.26 -12.79 14.71
C SER A 44 -12.81 -12.80 14.25
N PHE A 45 -12.35 -13.91 13.68
CA PHE A 45 -11.03 -14.03 13.12
C PHE A 45 -11.10 -14.45 11.65
N ALA A 46 -10.39 -13.75 10.80
CA ALA A 46 -10.22 -14.08 9.39
C ALA A 46 -8.73 -14.23 9.08
N TYR A 47 -8.40 -15.15 8.19
CA TYR A 47 -7.05 -15.34 7.69
C TYR A 47 -7.06 -15.53 6.18
N GLN A 48 -6.00 -15.05 5.54
CA GLN A 48 -5.68 -15.28 4.15
C GLN A 48 -4.17 -15.34 3.98
N VAL A 49 -3.70 -16.29 3.19
CA VAL A 49 -2.31 -16.38 2.70
C VAL A 49 -2.38 -16.63 1.21
N LYS A 50 -1.68 -15.83 0.43
CA LYS A 50 -1.52 -15.97 -1.02
C LYS A 50 -0.04 -16.10 -1.36
N VAL A 51 0.30 -17.14 -2.10
CA VAL A 51 1.64 -17.33 -2.69
C VAL A 51 1.48 -17.36 -4.20
N SER A 52 2.23 -16.51 -4.89
CA SER A 52 2.17 -16.37 -6.34
C SER A 52 3.56 -16.59 -6.94
N LEU A 53 3.65 -17.49 -7.91
CA LEU A 53 4.85 -17.78 -8.69
C LEU A 53 4.64 -17.26 -10.11
N GLN A 54 5.51 -16.36 -10.55
CA GLN A 54 5.32 -15.61 -11.79
C GLN A 54 6.53 -15.75 -12.71
N GLY A 55 6.26 -15.87 -14.01
CA GLY A 55 7.28 -15.95 -15.06
C GLY A 55 6.85 -15.18 -16.30
N VAL A 56 7.73 -14.33 -16.82
CA VAL A 56 7.52 -13.61 -18.07
C VAL A 56 8.70 -13.86 -19.00
N ARG A 57 8.41 -14.22 -20.24
CA ARG A 57 9.39 -14.44 -21.31
C ARG A 57 9.10 -13.50 -22.47
N GLY A 58 10.11 -12.78 -22.92
CA GLY A 58 10.00 -11.85 -24.05
C GLY A 58 11.19 -10.90 -24.11
N ASP A 59 11.03 -9.81 -24.85
CA ASP A 59 12.03 -8.73 -24.93
C ASP A 59 12.01 -7.79 -23.71
N ASP A 60 13.07 -7.00 -23.55
CA ASP A 60 13.26 -6.09 -22.41
C ASP A 60 12.13 -5.09 -22.19
N GLY A 61 11.56 -4.55 -23.26
CA GLY A 61 10.43 -3.62 -23.13
C GLY A 61 9.16 -4.32 -22.65
N TYR A 62 8.95 -5.56 -23.08
CA TYR A 62 7.76 -6.32 -22.69
C TYR A 62 7.72 -6.61 -21.19
N TRP A 63 8.77 -7.18 -20.61
CA TRP A 63 8.71 -7.58 -19.20
C TRP A 63 8.86 -6.42 -18.21
N GLN A 64 9.46 -5.28 -18.59
CA GLN A 64 9.52 -4.09 -17.74
C GLN A 64 8.15 -3.45 -17.51
N ASP A 65 7.27 -3.53 -18.52
CA ASP A 65 5.92 -2.97 -18.48
C ASP A 65 4.84 -4.02 -18.19
N ASP A 66 5.19 -5.32 -18.16
CA ASP A 66 4.22 -6.38 -17.91
C ASP A 66 3.65 -6.24 -16.48
N PRO A 67 2.32 -6.12 -16.33
CA PRO A 67 1.67 -5.86 -15.04
C PRO A 67 1.95 -6.93 -13.99
N ILE A 68 2.34 -8.14 -14.38
CA ILE A 68 2.63 -9.24 -13.45
C ILE A 68 3.95 -9.00 -12.70
N ILE A 69 4.98 -8.48 -13.39
CA ILE A 69 6.33 -8.27 -12.84
C ILE A 69 6.61 -6.79 -12.52
N LYS A 70 5.77 -5.88 -13.00
CA LYS A 70 5.94 -4.46 -12.73
C LYS A 70 5.97 -4.20 -11.21
N ASN A 71 6.91 -3.34 -10.82
CA ASN A 71 7.13 -2.84 -9.45
C ASN A 71 7.58 -3.88 -8.40
N THR A 72 7.97 -5.10 -8.78
CA THR A 72 8.60 -6.07 -7.86
C THR A 72 10.08 -6.26 -8.15
N PHE A 73 10.78 -6.84 -7.18
CA PHE A 73 12.09 -7.42 -7.41
C PHE A 73 11.94 -8.67 -8.28
N SER A 74 12.75 -8.76 -9.34
CA SER A 74 12.68 -9.84 -10.29
C SER A 74 14.07 -10.40 -10.59
N GLN A 75 14.15 -11.70 -10.82
CA GLN A 75 15.38 -12.39 -11.19
C GLN A 75 15.32 -12.81 -12.65
N GLN A 76 16.45 -12.73 -13.35
CA GLN A 76 16.55 -13.23 -14.72
C GLN A 76 17.21 -14.61 -14.73
N ASN A 77 16.78 -15.46 -15.66
CA ASN A 77 17.48 -16.70 -15.94
C ASN A 77 18.86 -16.44 -16.60
N GLU A 78 19.72 -17.45 -16.64
CA GLU A 78 21.06 -17.38 -17.24
C GLU A 78 21.04 -16.88 -18.69
N ASP A 79 20.06 -17.31 -19.48
CA ASP A 79 19.89 -16.90 -20.88
C ASP A 79 19.28 -15.50 -21.06
N SER A 80 18.96 -14.79 -19.97
CA SER A 80 18.34 -13.44 -19.95
C SER A 80 17.02 -13.30 -20.75
N THR A 81 16.37 -14.42 -21.10
CA THR A 81 15.12 -14.41 -21.88
C THR A 81 13.87 -14.47 -21.04
N THR A 82 14.00 -14.87 -19.77
CA THR A 82 12.87 -15.09 -18.86
C THR A 82 13.16 -14.44 -17.52
N VAL A 83 12.16 -13.73 -17.02
CA VAL A 83 12.16 -13.02 -15.75
C VAL A 83 11.17 -13.72 -14.81
N PHE A 84 11.61 -13.97 -13.59
CA PHE A 84 10.82 -14.63 -12.55
C PHE A 84 10.70 -13.75 -11.32
N THR A 85 9.56 -13.89 -10.65
CA THR A 85 9.32 -13.26 -9.36
C THR A 85 8.35 -14.12 -8.56
N ASP A 86 8.55 -14.13 -7.25
CA ASP A 86 7.69 -14.84 -6.32
C ASP A 86 7.11 -13.80 -5.36
N ARG A 87 5.79 -13.82 -5.17
CA ARG A 87 5.09 -12.93 -4.24
C ARG A 87 4.42 -13.73 -3.15
N THR A 88 4.46 -13.18 -1.95
CA THR A 88 3.74 -13.70 -0.79
C THR A 88 3.02 -12.53 -0.16
N GLY A 89 1.77 -12.76 0.22
CA GLY A 89 0.94 -11.77 0.86
C GLY A 89 -0.20 -12.44 1.60
N GLY A 90 -1.03 -11.64 2.24
CA GLY A 90 -2.11 -12.17 3.06
C GLY A 90 -2.46 -11.26 4.22
N GLU A 91 -3.36 -11.73 5.05
CA GLU A 91 -3.86 -10.98 6.19
C GLU A 91 -4.31 -11.94 7.28
N LEU A 92 -3.99 -11.56 8.52
CA LEU A 92 -4.66 -12.04 9.71
C LEU A 92 -5.47 -10.86 10.24
N ALA A 93 -6.79 -11.00 10.31
CA ALA A 93 -7.70 -9.94 10.76
C ALA A 93 -8.56 -10.42 11.93
N TRP A 94 -8.61 -9.61 12.98
CA TRP A 94 -9.45 -9.81 14.14
C TRP A 94 -10.48 -8.69 14.24
N HIS A 95 -11.74 -9.06 14.18
CA HIS A 95 -12.88 -8.21 14.46
C HIS A 95 -13.25 -8.29 15.95
N THR A 96 -13.33 -7.14 16.60
CA THR A 96 -13.85 -7.03 17.96
C THR A 96 -14.99 -6.01 17.99
N LYS A 97 -15.79 -6.02 19.07
CA LYS A 97 -16.81 -4.98 19.29
C LYS A 97 -16.26 -3.54 19.28
N PHE A 98 -14.97 -3.36 19.58
CA PHE A 98 -14.36 -2.04 19.71
C PHE A 98 -13.58 -1.58 18.49
N MET A 99 -12.97 -2.50 17.75
CA MET A 99 -12.08 -2.19 16.62
C MET A 99 -11.75 -3.45 15.83
N ASP A 100 -11.27 -3.23 14.61
CA ASP A 100 -10.63 -4.21 13.76
C ASP A 100 -9.11 -4.08 13.90
N ILE A 101 -8.43 -5.21 13.98
CA ILE A 101 -6.97 -5.29 14.04
C ILE A 101 -6.53 -6.22 12.92
N SER A 102 -5.56 -5.81 12.10
CA SER A 102 -4.99 -6.70 11.10
C SER A 102 -3.46 -6.64 11.04
N PHE A 103 -2.87 -7.79 10.71
CA PHE A 103 -1.49 -7.92 10.30
C PHE A 103 -1.50 -8.44 8.87
N ALA A 104 -1.10 -7.61 7.92
CA ALA A 104 -1.33 -7.88 6.51
C ALA A 104 -0.14 -7.44 5.65
N GLN A 105 -0.03 -8.09 4.49
CA GLN A 105 0.79 -7.68 3.35
C GLN A 105 -0.12 -7.73 2.13
N GLN A 106 -0.82 -6.63 1.91
CA GLN A 106 -1.82 -6.45 0.86
C GLN A 106 -1.75 -5.02 0.31
N GLU A 107 -2.50 -4.77 -0.76
CA GLU A 107 -2.68 -3.45 -1.35
C GLU A 107 -3.23 -2.45 -0.31
N ILE A 108 -2.67 -1.23 -0.30
CA ILE A 108 -3.20 -0.10 0.46
C ILE A 108 -3.41 1.05 -0.52
N ALA A 109 -4.65 1.54 -0.61
CA ALA A 109 -5.00 2.66 -1.47
C ALA A 109 -5.86 3.67 -0.70
N TRP A 110 -5.35 4.89 -0.48
CA TRP A 110 -6.05 5.97 0.21
C TRP A 110 -6.28 7.17 -0.72
N GLY A 111 -7.52 7.67 -0.72
CA GLY A 111 -7.99 8.75 -1.59
C GLY A 111 -8.99 8.27 -2.63
N HIS A 112 -9.61 9.20 -3.35
CA HIS A 112 -10.75 8.91 -4.24
C HIS A 112 -10.43 8.94 -5.75
N GLY A 113 -9.18 9.19 -6.12
CA GLY A 113 -8.80 9.36 -7.53
C GLY A 113 -8.84 8.07 -8.34
N GLU A 114 -9.38 8.12 -9.57
CA GLU A 114 -9.59 6.92 -10.40
C GLU A 114 -8.31 6.49 -11.16
N SER A 115 -7.53 7.46 -11.66
CA SER A 115 -6.29 7.20 -12.41
C SER A 115 -5.08 6.89 -11.52
N GLY A 116 -5.26 6.91 -10.20
CA GLY A 116 -4.21 6.72 -9.21
C GLY A 116 -4.54 7.44 -7.91
N LYS A 117 -3.73 7.20 -6.89
CA LYS A 117 -3.91 7.80 -5.55
C LYS A 117 -2.66 8.59 -5.19
N LEU A 118 -2.85 9.83 -4.72
CA LEU A 118 -1.75 10.71 -4.38
C LEU A 118 -1.18 10.46 -2.96
N ILE A 119 -1.96 9.83 -2.07
CA ILE A 119 -1.62 9.65 -0.64
C ILE A 119 -0.85 8.35 -0.43
N LEU A 120 -1.55 7.23 -0.52
CA LEU A 120 -1.01 5.87 -0.62
C LEU A 120 -1.71 5.23 -1.82
N SER A 121 -0.94 4.66 -2.73
CA SER A 121 -1.47 4.04 -3.94
C SER A 121 -1.21 2.55 -3.93
N ASN A 122 -1.88 1.88 -4.86
CA ASN A 122 -1.69 0.48 -5.18
C ASN A 122 -0.61 0.20 -6.21
N TYR A 123 0.19 1.22 -6.53
CA TYR A 123 1.31 1.09 -7.45
C TYR A 123 2.51 0.31 -6.87
N PRO A 124 3.01 0.59 -5.64
CA PRO A 124 4.18 -0.10 -5.09
C PRO A 124 3.86 -1.55 -4.69
N GLU A 125 4.91 -2.37 -4.62
CA GLU A 125 4.82 -3.73 -4.08
C GLU A 125 4.25 -3.74 -2.65
N HIS A 126 3.50 -4.79 -2.32
CA HIS A 126 2.89 -4.93 -1.01
C HIS A 126 3.97 -5.11 0.06
N TYR A 127 3.81 -4.38 1.16
CA TYR A 127 4.69 -4.46 2.32
C TYR A 127 3.91 -4.92 3.54
N PRO A 128 4.55 -5.57 4.53
CA PRO A 128 3.88 -5.99 5.74
C PRO A 128 3.57 -4.79 6.65
N TYR A 129 2.38 -4.78 7.22
CA TYR A 129 1.89 -3.74 8.12
C TYR A 129 0.97 -4.29 9.19
N LEU A 130 0.91 -3.56 10.31
CA LEU A 130 -0.12 -3.64 11.32
C LEU A 130 -1.12 -2.51 11.08
N GLN A 131 -2.40 -2.83 11.18
CA GLN A 131 -3.48 -1.87 11.04
C GLN A 131 -4.46 -2.02 12.21
N ILE A 132 -4.93 -0.87 12.71
CA ILE A 132 -6.08 -0.80 13.62
C ILE A 132 -7.10 0.11 12.96
N SER A 133 -8.35 -0.31 12.87
CA SER A 133 -9.42 0.55 12.37
C SER A 133 -10.68 0.48 13.20
N LYS A 134 -11.44 1.57 13.17
CA LYS A 134 -12.77 1.66 13.77
C LYS A 134 -13.70 2.43 12.86
N SER A 135 -14.80 1.79 12.50
CA SER A 135 -15.92 2.44 11.82
C SER A 135 -17.01 2.83 12.82
N TRP A 136 -17.56 4.02 12.65
CA TRP A 136 -18.76 4.55 13.28
C TRP A 136 -19.80 4.86 12.20
N GLY A 137 -21.03 5.17 12.59
CA GLY A 137 -22.08 5.54 11.62
C GLY A 137 -21.80 6.83 10.84
N TRP A 138 -20.86 7.66 11.29
CA TRP A 138 -20.51 8.95 10.66
C TRP A 138 -19.14 8.95 9.97
N GLY A 139 -18.34 7.89 10.11
CA GLY A 139 -16.97 7.89 9.62
C GLY A 139 -16.14 6.67 10.03
N LYS A 140 -14.89 6.65 9.60
CA LYS A 140 -13.92 5.59 9.86
C LYS A 140 -12.56 6.17 10.20
N PHE A 141 -11.93 5.63 11.23
CA PHE A 141 -10.54 5.88 11.55
C PHE A 141 -9.70 4.64 11.26
N THR A 142 -8.52 4.86 10.68
CA THR A 142 -7.52 3.82 10.40
C THR A 142 -6.15 4.32 10.84
N ALA A 143 -5.45 3.51 11.62
CA ALA A 143 -4.03 3.66 11.95
C ALA A 143 -3.24 2.51 11.35
N LEU A 144 -2.12 2.81 10.71
CA LEU A 144 -1.29 1.85 10.00
C LEU A 144 0.18 2.07 10.33
N HIS A 145 0.90 0.98 10.58
CA HIS A 145 2.36 0.98 10.72
C HIS A 145 2.95 -0.17 9.92
N GLY A 146 3.86 0.13 8.99
CA GLY A 146 4.38 -0.85 8.04
C GLY A 146 5.89 -0.77 7.87
N LYS A 147 6.49 -1.91 7.48
CA LYS A 147 7.90 -2.01 7.14
C LYS A 147 8.08 -1.79 5.65
N LEU A 148 8.83 -0.78 5.25
CA LEU A 148 9.15 -0.53 3.85
C LEU A 148 10.54 -1.10 3.50
N GLN A 149 10.72 -1.44 2.23
CA GLN A 149 12.04 -1.70 1.67
C GLN A 149 12.71 -0.35 1.34
N SER A 150 13.94 -0.15 1.82
CA SER A 150 14.75 1.01 1.44
C SER A 150 15.49 0.76 0.13
N PHE A 151 15.93 1.86 -0.50
CA PHE A 151 16.96 1.76 -1.52
C PHE A 151 18.31 1.41 -0.90
N LYS A 152 19.18 0.83 -1.70
CA LYS A 152 20.57 0.59 -1.32
C LYS A 152 21.20 1.93 -0.89
N SER A 153 21.68 1.98 0.35
CA SER A 153 22.34 3.17 0.90
C SER A 153 23.86 3.13 0.70
N ASP A 154 24.44 1.93 0.81
CA ASP A 154 25.89 1.74 0.80
C ASP A 154 26.25 0.30 0.38
N THR A 155 27.54 0.01 0.30
CA THR A 155 28.10 -1.33 0.14
C THR A 155 29.22 -1.53 1.18
N LEU A 156 29.11 -2.61 1.95
CA LEU A 156 30.16 -3.02 2.88
C LEU A 156 31.44 -3.37 2.12
N SER A 157 32.58 -3.41 2.83
CA SER A 157 33.90 -3.70 2.23
C SER A 157 33.99 -5.05 1.52
N ASP A 158 33.11 -6.00 1.85
CA ASP A 158 33.02 -7.31 1.22
C ASP A 158 32.12 -7.35 -0.04
N GLY A 159 31.55 -6.21 -0.43
CA GLY A 159 30.64 -6.10 -1.57
C GLY A 159 29.16 -6.23 -1.21
N THR A 160 28.81 -6.52 0.06
CA THR A 160 27.41 -6.67 0.49
C THR A 160 26.65 -5.35 0.43
N PRO A 161 25.55 -5.24 -0.35
CA PRO A 161 24.73 -4.03 -0.38
C PRO A 161 23.98 -3.83 0.94
N LEU A 162 23.98 -2.60 1.45
CA LEU A 162 23.31 -2.22 2.70
C LEU A 162 21.97 -1.54 2.42
N TYR A 163 20.89 -2.15 2.92
CA TYR A 163 19.54 -1.61 2.87
C TYR A 163 19.09 -1.23 4.29
N PRO A 164 19.09 0.06 4.65
CA PRO A 164 18.74 0.49 5.99
C PRO A 164 17.25 0.27 6.27
N ASP A 165 16.90 0.19 7.56
CA ASP A 165 15.50 0.09 7.97
C ASP A 165 14.69 1.29 7.47
N LYS A 166 13.52 1.04 6.88
CA LYS A 166 12.54 2.06 6.50
C LYS A 166 11.14 1.63 6.92
N TRP A 167 10.33 2.59 7.32
CA TRP A 167 9.01 2.36 7.92
C TRP A 167 8.03 3.42 7.44
N VAL A 168 6.75 3.07 7.44
CA VAL A 168 5.63 3.99 7.26
C VAL A 168 4.75 3.96 8.49
N ALA A 169 4.31 5.11 8.94
CA ALA A 169 3.27 5.26 9.95
C ALA A 169 2.23 6.23 9.41
N ALA A 170 0.95 5.84 9.40
CA ALA A 170 -0.08 6.64 8.79
C ALA A 170 -1.40 6.59 9.56
N HIS A 171 -2.11 7.72 9.55
CA HIS A 171 -3.49 7.82 10.02
C HIS A 171 -4.40 8.32 8.90
N ARG A 172 -5.61 7.77 8.83
CA ARG A 172 -6.71 8.26 8.02
C ARG A 172 -7.97 8.40 8.87
N LEU A 173 -8.57 9.58 8.85
CA LEU A 173 -9.92 9.82 9.35
C LEU A 173 -10.80 10.18 8.17
N GLU A 174 -11.79 9.35 7.91
CA GLU A 174 -12.80 9.55 6.88
C GLU A 174 -14.15 9.83 7.54
N PHE A 175 -14.91 10.78 7.02
CA PHE A 175 -16.26 11.07 7.49
C PHE A 175 -17.13 11.65 6.38
N SER A 176 -18.43 11.40 6.47
CA SER A 176 -19.40 11.84 5.48
C SER A 176 -20.44 12.73 6.16
N PRO A 177 -20.32 14.07 6.08
CA PRO A 177 -21.26 14.98 6.74
C PRO A 177 -22.68 14.91 6.16
N TRP A 178 -22.82 14.47 4.91
CA TRP A 178 -24.08 14.15 4.24
C TRP A 178 -23.83 13.10 3.15
N ASP A 179 -24.86 12.35 2.75
CA ASP A 179 -24.74 11.17 1.89
C ASP A 179 -23.88 11.35 0.61
N PRO A 180 -23.99 12.45 -0.15
CA PRO A 180 -23.19 12.59 -1.36
C PRO A 180 -21.75 13.06 -1.13
N LEU A 181 -21.31 13.41 0.09
CA LEU A 181 -19.95 13.95 0.33
C LEU A 181 -19.20 13.09 1.34
N THR A 182 -17.99 12.69 0.96
CA THR A 182 -17.01 12.05 1.83
C THR A 182 -15.75 12.89 1.89
N ILE A 183 -15.20 13.05 3.09
CA ILE A 183 -13.99 13.81 3.37
C ILE A 183 -12.99 12.91 4.08
N GLY A 184 -11.77 12.84 3.57
CA GLY A 184 -10.62 12.16 4.16
C GLY A 184 -9.59 13.16 4.68
N LEU A 185 -9.13 12.95 5.91
CA LEU A 185 -7.99 13.63 6.53
C LEU A 185 -6.90 12.59 6.75
N ASN A 186 -5.67 12.86 6.32
CA ASN A 186 -4.59 11.88 6.42
C ASN A 186 -3.29 12.52 6.88
N GLU A 187 -2.53 11.77 7.66
CA GLU A 187 -1.12 12.04 7.91
C GLU A 187 -0.30 10.78 7.59
N VAL A 188 0.82 10.95 6.90
CA VAL A 188 1.72 9.85 6.52
C VAL A 188 3.15 10.26 6.88
N PHE A 189 3.81 9.40 7.62
CA PHE A 189 5.17 9.59 8.09
C PHE A 189 6.05 8.46 7.56
N ILE A 190 7.10 8.82 6.84
CA ILE A 190 8.12 7.89 6.39
C ILE A 190 9.38 8.18 7.19
N TYR A 191 9.88 7.16 7.88
CA TYR A 191 11.09 7.26 8.68
C TYR A 191 11.98 6.05 8.48
N GLY A 192 13.26 6.18 8.84
CA GLY A 192 14.22 5.10 8.62
C GLY A 192 15.53 5.29 9.36
N GLU A 193 16.49 4.44 9.02
CA GLU A 193 17.82 4.34 9.61
C GLU A 193 17.78 4.09 11.13
N ARG A 194 16.70 3.43 11.59
CA ARG A 194 16.47 3.04 12.98
C ARG A 194 15.39 1.96 13.07
N TYR A 195 15.35 1.31 14.22
CA TYR A 195 14.30 0.36 14.57
C TYR A 195 12.92 1.04 14.64
N ALA A 196 11.85 0.22 14.66
CA ALA A 196 10.50 0.71 14.81
C ALA A 196 10.34 1.52 16.11
N ASP A 197 9.77 2.72 16.00
CA ASP A 197 9.53 3.59 17.15
C ASP A 197 8.12 3.38 17.66
N TRP A 198 8.00 3.03 18.93
CA TRP A 198 6.72 2.75 19.58
C TRP A 198 5.81 3.98 19.65
N ALA A 199 6.38 5.18 19.58
CA ALA A 199 5.58 6.40 19.49
C ALA A 199 4.75 6.45 18.19
N TYR A 200 5.22 5.82 17.11
CA TYR A 200 4.48 5.68 15.85
C TYR A 200 3.54 4.46 15.84
N LEU A 201 3.61 3.55 16.80
CA LEU A 201 2.67 2.43 16.92
C LEU A 201 1.39 2.80 17.68
N MET A 202 1.40 3.91 18.43
CA MET A 202 0.25 4.37 19.20
C MET A 202 -0.77 5.07 18.28
N PRO A 203 -1.98 4.50 18.08
CA PRO A 203 -2.93 4.98 17.07
C PRO A 203 -3.62 6.31 17.45
N PHE A 204 -3.39 6.83 18.66
CA PHE A 204 -3.96 8.10 19.14
C PHE A 204 -2.93 9.24 19.14
N ASN A 205 -1.67 8.96 18.79
CA ASN A 205 -0.66 9.99 18.72
C ASN A 205 -0.86 10.82 17.45
N PHE A 206 -0.81 12.15 17.58
CA PHE A 206 -0.65 13.01 16.41
C PHE A 206 0.81 12.98 15.97
N TYR A 207 1.12 12.35 14.84
CA TYR A 207 2.49 12.03 14.47
C TYR A 207 3.37 13.25 14.21
N ARG A 208 2.79 14.40 13.83
CA ARG A 208 3.55 15.64 13.74
C ARG A 208 4.13 16.07 15.10
N ALA A 209 3.39 15.87 16.19
CA ALA A 209 3.89 16.14 17.53
C ALA A 209 4.97 15.11 17.96
N VAL A 210 4.84 13.85 17.50
CA VAL A 210 5.86 12.81 17.71
C VAL A 210 7.16 13.15 16.99
N GLN A 211 7.10 13.55 15.72
CA GLN A 211 8.25 13.94 14.92
C GLN A 211 9.05 15.09 15.56
N HIS A 212 8.38 16.11 16.08
CA HIS A 212 9.05 17.21 16.80
C HIS A 212 9.83 16.69 18.03
N LYS A 213 9.26 15.73 18.78
CA LYS A 213 9.98 15.08 19.89
C LYS A 213 11.17 14.23 19.41
N LEU A 214 11.07 13.65 18.22
CA LEU A 214 12.11 12.86 17.55
C LEU A 214 13.09 13.72 16.72
N ARG A 215 13.12 15.04 16.97
CA ARG A 215 14.06 16.00 16.38
C ARG A 215 13.91 16.21 14.87
N ASP A 216 12.68 16.11 14.35
CA ASP A 216 12.35 16.47 12.96
C ASP A 216 13.18 15.73 11.90
N ARG A 217 13.52 14.47 12.17
CA ARG A 217 14.34 13.62 11.29
C ARG A 217 13.55 12.84 10.23
N ASP A 218 12.23 12.97 10.26
CA ASP A 218 11.30 12.13 9.48
C ASP A 218 10.68 12.91 8.34
N ASN A 219 10.18 12.20 7.32
CA ASN A 219 9.40 12.84 6.27
C ASN A 219 7.91 12.79 6.65
N ALA A 220 7.25 13.94 6.67
CA ALA A 220 5.91 14.12 7.18
C ALA A 220 5.01 14.78 6.13
N THR A 221 3.95 14.07 5.77
CA THR A 221 2.95 14.53 4.83
C THR A 221 1.59 14.63 5.51
N ILE A 222 0.83 15.67 5.18
CA ILE A 222 -0.58 15.80 5.50
C ILE A 222 -1.37 15.91 4.19
N SER A 223 -2.53 15.28 4.11
CA SER A 223 -3.39 15.40 2.94
C SER A 223 -4.87 15.43 3.30
N LEU A 224 -5.62 16.07 2.41
CA LEU A 224 -7.08 16.18 2.44
C LEU A 224 -7.63 15.62 1.15
N ASP A 225 -8.63 14.76 1.20
CA ASP A 225 -9.31 14.25 0.02
C ASP A 225 -10.83 14.36 0.15
N PHE A 226 -11.48 14.53 -0.99
CA PHE A 226 -12.92 14.75 -1.11
C PHE A 226 -13.46 13.87 -2.22
N GLU A 227 -14.65 13.32 -1.99
CA GLU A 227 -15.48 12.70 -3.01
C GLU A 227 -16.88 13.29 -2.91
N TYR A 228 -17.42 13.70 -4.04
CA TYR A 228 -18.76 14.24 -4.14
C TYR A 228 -19.55 13.57 -5.27
N ILE A 229 -20.68 12.94 -4.90
CA ILE A 229 -21.57 12.21 -5.81
C ILE A 229 -22.93 12.93 -5.83
N PRO A 230 -23.07 14.04 -6.57
CA PRO A 230 -24.30 14.83 -6.55
C PRO A 230 -25.53 14.09 -7.08
N PHE A 231 -25.33 13.17 -8.03
CA PHE A 231 -26.35 12.32 -8.63
C PHE A 231 -25.71 11.08 -9.26
N ALA A 232 -26.54 10.07 -9.53
CA ALA A 232 -26.07 8.82 -10.12
C ALA A 232 -25.30 9.05 -11.43
N GLY A 233 -24.12 8.43 -11.55
CA GLY A 233 -23.27 8.52 -12.73
C GLY A 233 -22.35 9.75 -12.76
N THR A 234 -22.30 10.57 -11.72
CA THR A 234 -21.33 11.66 -11.58
C THR A 234 -20.61 11.58 -10.25
N LYS A 235 -19.27 11.53 -10.33
CA LYS A 235 -18.36 11.57 -9.19
C LYS A 235 -17.35 12.66 -9.46
N LEU A 236 -17.22 13.58 -8.52
CA LEU A 236 -16.14 14.56 -8.47
C LEU A 236 -15.22 14.16 -7.33
N TYR A 237 -13.92 14.18 -7.56
CA TYR A 237 -12.95 13.94 -6.50
C TYR A 237 -11.84 14.96 -6.52
N THR A 238 -11.28 15.22 -5.35
CA THR A 238 -10.09 16.07 -5.22
C THR A 238 -9.22 15.56 -4.10
N THR A 239 -7.91 15.58 -4.31
CA THR A 239 -6.90 15.33 -3.27
C THR A 239 -5.94 16.50 -3.23
N ILE A 240 -5.72 17.05 -2.03
CA ILE A 240 -4.71 18.06 -1.74
C ILE A 240 -3.66 17.39 -0.87
N PHE A 241 -2.43 17.31 -1.37
CA PHE A 241 -1.30 16.68 -0.70
C PHE A 241 -0.26 17.74 -0.34
N LEU A 242 0.19 17.74 0.90
CA LEU A 242 1.09 18.75 1.45
C LEU A 242 2.27 18.05 2.13
N ASP A 243 3.47 18.32 1.63
CA ASP A 243 4.73 17.80 2.16
C ASP A 243 5.57 18.94 2.76
N GLU A 244 6.28 18.64 3.84
CA GLU A 244 7.16 19.58 4.57
C GLU A 244 6.47 20.92 4.95
N MET A 245 5.19 20.86 5.35
CA MET A 245 4.41 22.05 5.64
C MET A 245 4.99 22.87 6.81
N LYS A 246 5.44 24.10 6.56
CA LYS A 246 5.59 25.15 7.58
C LYS A 246 4.45 26.14 7.45
N PHE A 247 3.52 26.13 8.41
CA PHE A 247 2.33 26.99 8.41
C PHE A 247 2.65 28.47 8.20
N GLU A 248 3.72 28.98 8.82
CA GLU A 248 4.18 30.37 8.68
C GLU A 248 4.69 30.74 7.27
N LYS A 249 4.91 29.75 6.40
CA LYS A 249 5.42 29.91 5.03
C LYS A 249 4.39 29.53 3.97
N LEU A 250 3.16 29.20 4.35
CA LEU A 250 2.07 28.92 3.41
C LEU A 250 1.82 30.18 2.54
N GLY A 251 1.74 29.98 1.22
CA GLY A 251 1.56 31.08 0.25
C GLY A 251 2.83 31.88 -0.09
N THR A 252 4.01 31.44 0.37
CA THR A 252 5.30 32.03 0.00
C THR A 252 6.09 31.11 -0.95
N ASN A 253 7.09 31.64 -1.66
CA ASN A 253 8.01 30.87 -2.50
C ASN A 253 9.05 30.05 -1.69
N TRP A 254 8.73 29.65 -0.47
CA TRP A 254 9.66 28.86 0.34
C TRP A 254 9.76 27.44 -0.22
N TRP A 255 10.97 27.07 -0.63
CA TRP A 255 11.28 25.82 -1.34
C TRP A 255 10.90 24.54 -0.59
N GLY A 256 10.72 24.61 0.73
CA GLY A 256 10.33 23.47 1.55
C GLY A 256 8.84 23.15 1.51
N ASN A 257 7.96 24.10 1.19
CA ASN A 257 6.52 23.78 1.07
C ASN A 257 6.27 23.14 -0.29
N LYS A 258 6.05 21.83 -0.31
CA LYS A 258 5.70 21.08 -1.51
C LYS A 258 4.22 20.71 -1.46
N GLN A 259 3.55 20.84 -2.59
CA GLN A 259 2.12 20.58 -2.70
C GLN A 259 1.78 19.91 -4.03
N ALA A 260 0.78 19.05 -4.00
CA ALA A 260 0.21 18.43 -5.19
C ALA A 260 -1.31 18.41 -5.09
N ILE A 261 -1.97 18.58 -6.23
CA ILE A 261 -3.43 18.54 -6.34
C ILE A 261 -3.80 17.52 -7.41
N GLN A 262 -4.70 16.62 -7.07
CA GLN A 262 -5.35 15.70 -8.02
C GLN A 262 -6.84 16.04 -8.08
N VAL A 263 -7.41 16.20 -9.26
CA VAL A 263 -8.83 16.49 -9.47
C VAL A 263 -9.36 15.71 -10.67
N GLY A 264 -10.61 15.26 -10.61
CA GLY A 264 -11.30 14.59 -11.71
C GLY A 264 -12.78 14.36 -11.47
#